data_AF-A0A484MZL6-F1
#
_entry.id   AF-A0A484MZL6-F1
#
_cell.length_a   1.000
_cell.length_b   1.000
_cell.length_c   1.000
_cell.angle_alpha   90.00
_cell.angle_beta   90.00
_cell.angle_gamma   90.00
#
_symmetry.space_group_name_H-M   'P 1'
#
loop_
_entity.id
_entity.type
_entity.pdbx_description
1 polymer ?
#
loop_
_entity_poly.entity_id
_entity_poly.type
_entity_poly.pdbx_seq_one_letter_code
_entity_poly.pdbx_strand_id
1 'polypeptide(L)'
;MLSNSGMLPPPGAAELSVVVANDDDDRNWVERLLKDCACAISEKDSAKTHHLLWMLNELASPYGDASERLAAHFLRALFCKATQTGPRVYRTLVSVSAKAHTFDSARKVMLKFQEVSPWTTFGHVAANGAILEASDGTAKLHIVDVSNTFCTQWPTLLEALATRHDDTPHLKLTVVAATASSAAVKSLKNEIAQRLEKFARLMGVPFEFNVVTELTRLGEITKEILNVHDDESVAVNVVGALRRAGQRAEALRAIRSLNPKIVTVVEEEAAEAAGNGEGDFEECLGFYRRYFGMLEESFPATSNERLALEREGSRSMLRAVGCDDMAEEDGGGECERRERGGRWAGRFREAGFTAVALSDDTVDDVKALLKRNLLDMET
;
A
#
# COMPACT_ATOMS: atom_id res chain seq x y z
N MET A 1 6.66 21.90 6.56
CA MET A 1 7.41 22.77 7.49
C MET A 1 6.44 23.21 8.57
N LEU A 2 6.36 22.48 9.67
CA LEU A 2 5.95 23.10 10.92
C LEU A 2 7.19 23.90 11.34
N SER A 3 7.11 25.22 11.22
CA SER A 3 8.14 26.11 11.73
C SER A 3 8.29 25.89 13.23
N ASN A 4 9.54 25.94 13.70
CA ASN A 4 9.95 25.78 15.08
C ASN A 4 9.35 26.89 15.96
N SER A 5 8.06 26.79 16.31
CA SER A 5 7.34 27.83 17.02
C SER A 5 6.29 27.22 17.95
N GLY A 6 6.65 27.16 19.24
CA GLY A 6 5.69 27.50 20.29
C GLY A 6 5.34 26.46 21.35
N MET A 7 6.06 25.34 21.52
CA MET A 7 5.91 24.54 22.74
C MET A 7 6.89 25.05 23.80
N LEU A 8 6.36 25.76 24.81
CA LEU A 8 7.14 26.18 25.98
C LEU A 8 7.61 24.92 26.73
N PRO A 9 8.87 24.87 27.19
CA PRO A 9 9.37 23.72 27.93
C PRO A 9 8.58 23.55 29.24
N PRO A 10 8.15 22.31 29.59
CA PRO A 10 7.51 22.07 30.88
C PRO A 10 8.49 22.28 32.03
N PRO A 11 7.99 22.56 33.26
CA PRO A 11 8.85 22.68 34.44
C PRO A 11 9.67 21.39 34.64
N GLY A 12 11.00 21.50 34.78
CA GLY A 12 11.91 20.35 35.03
C GLY A 12 12.52 19.67 33.78
N ALA A 13 12.34 20.22 32.58
CA ALA A 13 12.81 19.62 31.32
C ALA A 13 14.31 19.28 31.26
N ALA A 14 15.17 19.99 32.01
CA ALA A 14 16.63 19.79 32.01
C ALA A 14 17.10 18.59 32.85
N GLU A 15 16.32 18.12 33.83
CA GLU A 15 16.70 16.99 34.69
C GLU A 15 16.34 15.63 34.06
N LEU A 16 15.37 15.61 33.14
CA LEU A 16 14.86 14.40 32.48
C LEU A 16 15.57 14.06 31.16
N SER A 17 16.14 15.05 30.46
CA SER A 17 16.96 14.81 29.25
C SER A 17 18.21 13.97 29.55
N VAL A 18 18.71 14.04 30.78
CA VAL A 18 19.89 13.29 31.25
C VAL A 18 19.57 11.80 31.48
N VAL A 19 18.31 11.43 31.72
CA VAL A 19 17.92 10.04 32.04
C VAL A 19 17.89 9.14 30.79
N VAL A 20 17.75 9.72 29.60
CA VAL A 20 17.65 8.98 28.32
C VAL A 20 19.03 8.60 27.76
N ALA A 21 20.12 9.18 28.26
CA ALA A 21 21.47 9.07 27.70
C ALA A 21 22.33 7.96 28.33
N ASN A 22 21.78 6.76 28.57
CA ASN A 22 22.58 5.59 28.99
C ASN A 22 22.65 4.52 27.88
N ASP A 23 23.87 4.43 27.33
CA ASP A 23 24.53 3.61 26.29
C ASP A 23 24.09 2.19 25.86
N ASP A 24 22.86 1.75 26.10
CA ASP A 24 22.22 0.62 25.35
C ASP A 24 20.77 0.94 24.91
N ASP A 25 20.23 2.08 25.35
CA ASP A 25 18.83 2.53 25.20
C ASP A 25 18.60 3.40 23.94
N ASP A 26 19.68 3.74 23.22
CA ASP A 26 19.68 4.74 22.14
C ASP A 26 19.05 4.22 20.83
N ARG A 27 18.92 2.90 20.66
CA ARG A 27 18.23 2.34 19.46
C ARG A 27 16.72 2.25 19.62
N ASN A 28 16.18 2.42 20.83
CA ASN A 28 14.76 2.20 21.09
C ASN A 28 14.03 3.38 21.73
N TRP A 29 14.69 4.54 21.84
CA TRP A 29 14.07 5.75 22.40
C TRP A 29 12.80 6.14 21.64
N VAL A 30 12.80 6.02 20.31
CA VAL A 30 11.64 6.35 19.46
C VAL A 30 10.45 5.48 19.84
N GLU A 31 10.65 4.17 19.95
CA GLU A 31 9.57 3.25 20.23
C GLU A 31 8.97 3.51 21.62
N ARG A 32 9.83 3.68 22.62
CA ARG A 32 9.41 3.98 23.99
C ARG A 32 8.67 5.31 24.08
N LEU A 33 9.25 6.41 23.60
CA LEU A 33 8.64 7.74 23.69
C LEU A 33 7.30 7.80 22.96
N LEU A 34 7.21 7.18 21.77
CA LEU A 34 5.97 7.15 21.00
C LEU A 34 4.88 6.35 21.71
N LYS A 35 5.21 5.17 22.26
CA LYS A 35 4.29 4.34 23.04
C LYS A 35 3.81 5.07 24.29
N ASP A 36 4.74 5.63 25.06
CA ASP A 36 4.41 6.39 26.27
C ASP A 36 3.50 7.58 25.96
N CYS A 37 3.73 8.26 24.83
CA CYS A 37 2.91 9.39 24.39
C CYS A 37 1.50 8.94 23.99
N ALA A 38 1.38 7.84 23.25
CA ALA A 38 0.09 7.26 22.90
C ALA A 38 -0.71 6.84 24.16
N CYS A 39 -0.05 6.20 25.14
CA CYS A 39 -0.66 5.83 26.41
C CYS A 39 -1.14 7.07 27.18
N ALA A 40 -0.30 8.10 27.31
CA ALA A 40 -0.65 9.34 28.01
C ALA A 40 -1.88 10.04 27.38
N ILE A 41 -2.00 10.02 26.05
CA ILE A 41 -3.17 10.55 25.33
C ILE A 41 -4.43 9.72 25.64
N SER A 42 -4.32 8.39 25.65
CA SER A 42 -5.42 7.47 25.98
C SER A 42 -5.92 7.67 27.42
N GLU A 43 -4.99 7.79 28.36
CA GLU A 43 -5.25 8.02 29.80
C GLU A 43 -5.73 9.44 30.09
N LYS A 44 -5.70 10.34 29.10
CA LYS A 44 -6.02 11.77 29.23
C LYS A 44 -5.12 12.52 30.23
N ASP A 45 -3.90 12.03 30.44
CA ASP A 45 -2.88 12.72 31.23
C ASP A 45 -2.29 13.87 30.41
N SER A 46 -2.86 15.07 30.58
CA SER A 46 -2.47 16.26 29.82
C SER A 46 -1.05 16.73 30.13
N ALA A 47 -0.58 16.55 31.37
CA ALA A 47 0.76 16.98 31.78
C ALA A 47 1.83 16.10 31.13
N LYS A 48 1.65 14.77 31.21
CA LYS A 48 2.52 13.79 30.57
C LYS A 48 2.46 13.88 29.05
N THR A 49 1.26 14.05 28.48
CA THR A 49 1.09 14.26 27.03
C THR A 49 1.87 15.48 26.54
N HIS A 50 1.73 16.63 27.21
CA HIS A 50 2.44 17.85 26.82
C HIS A 50 3.97 17.66 26.91
N HIS A 51 4.45 17.02 27.97
CA HIS A 51 5.88 16.74 28.14
C HIS A 51 6.44 15.82 27.07
N LEU A 52 5.76 14.71 26.78
CA LEU A 52 6.22 13.73 25.78
C LEU A 52 6.16 14.28 24.35
N LEU A 53 5.12 15.05 24.01
CA LEU A 53 5.06 15.75 22.72
C LEU A 53 6.20 16.77 22.59
N TRP A 54 6.57 17.45 23.68
CA TRP A 54 7.71 18.38 23.69
C TRP A 54 9.02 17.64 23.44
N MET A 55 9.29 16.54 24.18
CA MET A 55 10.49 15.73 23.98
C MET A 55 10.60 15.20 22.55
N LEU A 56 9.49 14.66 22.02
CA LEU A 56 9.43 14.20 20.64
C LEU A 56 9.72 15.33 19.64
N ASN A 57 9.24 16.55 19.89
CA ASN A 57 9.51 17.70 19.01
C ASN A 57 10.99 18.09 19.00
N GLU A 58 11.69 17.96 20.13
CA GLU A 58 13.13 18.28 20.22
C GLU A 58 14.02 17.21 19.56
N LEU A 59 13.60 15.94 19.62
CA LEU A 59 14.40 14.81 19.13
C LEU A 59 14.06 14.40 17.68
N ALA A 60 12.84 14.66 17.22
CA ALA A 60 12.41 14.22 15.90
C ALA A 60 12.90 15.16 14.78
N SER A 61 13.34 14.58 13.66
CA SER A 61 13.77 15.32 12.49
C SER A 61 13.20 14.70 11.21
N PRO A 62 12.49 15.47 10.36
CA PRO A 62 11.98 14.97 9.08
C PRO A 62 13.09 14.76 8.03
N TYR A 63 14.33 15.10 8.35
CA TYR A 63 15.50 14.97 7.48
C TYR A 63 16.67 14.24 8.15
N GLY A 64 16.44 13.71 9.35
CA GLY A 64 17.42 12.94 10.12
C GLY A 64 17.51 11.49 9.65
N ASP A 65 17.94 10.60 10.53
CA ASP A 65 17.95 9.15 10.28
C ASP A 65 16.53 8.55 10.22
N ALA A 66 16.44 7.25 9.92
CA ALA A 66 15.14 6.58 9.78
C ALA A 66 14.27 6.66 11.05
N SER A 67 14.89 6.63 12.23
CA SER A 67 14.23 6.69 13.54
C SER A 67 13.71 8.10 13.81
N GLU A 68 14.53 9.13 13.57
CA GLU A 68 14.14 10.54 13.70
C GLU A 68 12.97 10.90 12.75
N ARG A 69 13.00 10.40 11.50
CA ARG A 69 11.94 10.64 10.52
C ARG A 69 10.64 9.91 10.90
N LEU A 70 10.75 8.68 11.38
CA LEU A 70 9.61 7.93 11.93
C LEU A 70 8.98 8.68 13.10
N ALA A 71 9.80 9.15 14.05
CA ALA A 71 9.36 9.95 15.19
C ALA A 71 8.64 11.23 14.75
N ALA A 72 9.16 11.94 13.73
CA ALA A 72 8.56 13.17 13.22
C ALA A 72 7.16 12.93 12.63
N HIS A 73 6.96 11.80 11.96
CA HIS A 73 5.66 11.45 11.37
C HIS A 73 4.63 11.01 12.41
N PHE A 74 5.03 10.19 13.39
CA PHE A 74 4.15 9.81 14.48
C PHE A 74 3.86 10.97 15.43
N LEU A 75 4.82 11.86 15.71
CA LEU A 75 4.61 13.09 16.46
C LEU A 75 3.46 13.90 15.84
N ARG A 76 3.48 14.09 14.52
CA ARG A 76 2.38 14.79 13.82
C ARG A 76 1.04 14.09 14.03
N ALA A 77 1.01 12.77 13.94
CA ALA A 77 -0.21 11.99 14.10
C ALA A 77 -0.76 12.05 15.54
N LEU A 78 0.10 11.88 16.54
CA LEU A 78 -0.24 11.98 17.96
C LEU A 78 -0.67 13.39 18.35
N PHE A 79 0.00 14.43 17.83
CA PHE A 79 -0.42 15.82 18.02
C PHE A 79 -1.82 16.07 17.44
N CYS A 80 -2.09 15.54 16.23
CA CYS A 80 -3.42 15.64 15.64
C CYS A 80 -4.48 14.89 16.44
N LYS A 81 -4.14 13.73 17.02
CA LYS A 81 -5.01 12.96 17.92
C LYS A 81 -5.32 13.74 19.19
N ALA A 82 -4.29 14.23 19.87
CA ALA A 82 -4.42 15.00 21.12
C ALA A 82 -5.23 16.30 20.95
N THR A 83 -5.16 16.92 19.76
CA THR A 83 -5.89 18.17 19.45
C THR A 83 -7.20 17.96 18.70
N GLN A 84 -7.59 16.71 18.40
CA GLN A 84 -8.78 16.37 17.62
C GLN A 84 -8.83 17.06 16.25
N THR A 85 -7.67 17.23 15.60
CA THR A 85 -7.55 17.91 14.29
C THR A 85 -7.25 16.97 13.13
N GLY A 86 -7.06 15.67 13.38
CA GLY A 86 -6.61 14.70 12.38
C GLY A 86 -7.45 14.63 11.10
N PRO A 87 -8.79 14.51 11.16
CA PRO A 87 -9.63 14.48 9.96
C PRO A 87 -9.39 15.66 9.03
N ARG A 88 -9.30 16.88 9.59
CA ARG A 88 -9.05 18.11 8.84
C ARG A 88 -7.66 18.10 8.21
N VAL A 89 -6.62 17.78 9.00
CA VAL A 89 -5.23 17.76 8.53
C VAL A 89 -5.04 16.69 7.45
N TYR A 90 -5.63 15.51 7.63
CA TYR A 90 -5.60 14.42 6.65
C TYR A 90 -6.22 14.85 5.31
N ARG A 91 -7.44 15.40 5.32
CA ARG A 91 -8.11 15.90 4.09
C ARG A 91 -7.27 16.97 3.39
N THR A 92 -6.65 17.89 4.13
CA THR A 92 -5.72 18.89 3.57
C THR A 92 -4.51 18.23 2.92
N LEU A 93 -3.85 17.27 3.58
CA LEU A 93 -2.67 16.60 3.04
C LEU A 93 -2.98 15.77 1.79
N VAL A 94 -4.13 15.08 1.76
CA VAL A 94 -4.59 14.35 0.57
C VAL A 94 -4.84 15.33 -0.59
N SER A 95 -5.52 16.45 -0.35
CA SER A 95 -5.76 17.46 -1.38
C SER A 95 -4.46 18.08 -1.93
N VAL A 96 -3.50 18.39 -1.06
CA VAL A 96 -2.19 18.91 -1.46
C VAL A 96 -1.43 17.87 -2.28
N SER A 97 -1.43 16.61 -1.84
CA SER A 97 -0.78 15.52 -2.58
C SER A 97 -1.39 15.35 -3.97
N ALA A 98 -2.71 15.37 -4.10
CA ALA A 98 -3.41 15.22 -5.38
C ALA A 98 -3.08 16.37 -6.35
N LYS A 99 -2.82 17.59 -5.84
CA LYS A 99 -2.41 18.74 -6.66
C LYS A 99 -0.93 18.73 -7.03
N ALA A 100 -0.08 18.19 -6.16
CA ALA A 100 1.37 18.18 -6.33
C ALA A 100 1.88 16.96 -7.13
N HIS A 101 1.13 15.86 -7.18
CA HIS A 101 1.50 14.66 -7.91
C HIS A 101 0.89 14.62 -9.30
N THR A 102 1.77 14.55 -10.30
CA THR A 102 1.38 14.22 -11.67
C THR A 102 1.44 12.71 -11.84
N PHE A 103 0.76 12.20 -12.86
CA PHE A 103 0.88 10.78 -13.22
C PHE A 103 2.34 10.37 -13.44
N ASP A 104 3.14 11.20 -14.13
CA ASP A 104 4.55 10.92 -14.37
C ASP A 104 5.38 10.86 -13.09
N SER A 105 5.12 11.73 -12.11
CA SER A 105 5.86 11.67 -10.85
C SER A 105 5.49 10.43 -10.04
N ALA A 106 4.20 10.06 -9.98
CA ALA A 106 3.76 8.84 -9.31
C ALA A 106 4.32 7.57 -9.97
N ARG A 107 4.29 7.52 -11.31
CA ARG A 107 4.90 6.43 -12.08
C ARG A 107 6.41 6.34 -11.87
N LYS A 108 7.12 7.47 -11.80
CA LYS A 108 8.56 7.51 -11.51
C LYS A 108 8.87 6.93 -10.14
N VAL A 109 8.10 7.30 -9.11
CA VAL A 109 8.23 6.74 -7.75
C VAL A 109 8.02 5.23 -7.77
N MET A 110 6.96 4.75 -8.42
CA MET A 110 6.67 3.31 -8.53
C MET A 110 7.80 2.53 -9.20
N LEU A 111 8.27 3.01 -10.37
CA LEU A 111 9.34 2.35 -11.11
C LEU A 111 10.66 2.35 -10.33
N LYS A 112 11.01 3.45 -9.67
CA LYS A 112 12.22 3.50 -8.85
C LYS A 112 12.10 2.58 -7.64
N PHE A 113 10.92 2.49 -7.03
CA PHE A 113 10.70 1.57 -5.92
C PHE A 113 10.85 0.11 -6.32
N GLN A 114 10.36 -0.26 -7.51
CA GLN A 114 10.53 -1.59 -8.10
C GLN A 114 11.97 -1.91 -8.49
N GLU A 115 12.75 -0.89 -8.85
CA GLU A 115 14.16 -1.02 -9.19
C GLU A 115 15.01 -1.33 -7.95
N VAL A 116 14.71 -0.68 -6.82
CA VAL A 116 15.56 -0.75 -5.62
C VAL A 116 15.02 -1.64 -4.51
N SER A 117 13.79 -2.16 -4.64
CA SER A 117 13.17 -2.99 -3.63
C SER A 117 12.22 -4.03 -4.24
N PRO A 118 12.22 -5.27 -3.73
CA PRO A 118 11.28 -6.30 -4.17
C PRO A 118 9.85 -6.09 -3.62
N TRP A 119 9.59 -5.02 -2.85
CA TRP A 119 8.33 -4.82 -2.11
C TRP A 119 7.08 -5.01 -2.97
N THR A 120 7.05 -4.41 -4.17
CA THR A 120 5.90 -4.51 -5.07
C THR A 120 6.05 -5.64 -6.10
N THR A 121 7.27 -5.90 -6.57
CA THR A 121 7.54 -6.93 -7.59
C THR A 121 7.37 -8.34 -7.04
N PHE A 122 7.55 -8.57 -5.73
CA PHE A 122 7.26 -9.84 -5.07
C PHE A 122 5.83 -10.31 -5.36
N GLY A 123 4.85 -9.43 -5.11
CA GLY A 123 3.44 -9.73 -5.35
C GLY A 123 3.14 -9.93 -6.84
N HIS A 124 3.75 -9.13 -7.71
CA HIS A 124 3.57 -9.26 -9.16
C HIS A 124 4.07 -10.61 -9.68
N VAL A 125 5.26 -11.07 -9.27
CA VAL A 125 5.82 -12.36 -9.72
C VAL A 125 4.97 -13.52 -9.21
N ALA A 126 4.62 -13.53 -7.92
CA ALA A 126 3.78 -14.58 -7.34
C ALA A 126 2.39 -14.64 -8.00
N ALA A 127 1.76 -13.48 -8.24
CA ALA A 127 0.46 -13.41 -8.90
C ALA A 127 0.53 -13.84 -10.37
N ASN A 128 1.56 -13.38 -11.11
CA ASN A 128 1.73 -13.77 -12.51
C ASN A 128 1.92 -15.29 -12.65
N GLY A 129 2.75 -15.91 -11.81
CA GLY A 129 2.93 -17.37 -11.83
C GLY A 129 1.63 -18.13 -11.63
N ALA A 130 0.86 -17.77 -10.59
CA ALA A 130 -0.44 -18.37 -10.31
C ALA A 130 -1.48 -18.14 -11.43
N ILE A 131 -1.49 -16.96 -12.06
CA ILE A 131 -2.37 -16.65 -13.20
C ILE A 131 -1.99 -17.51 -14.40
N LEU A 132 -0.70 -17.57 -14.74
CA LEU A 132 -0.23 -18.32 -15.91
C LEU A 132 -0.58 -19.80 -15.78
N GLU A 133 -0.34 -20.41 -14.62
CA GLU A 133 -0.71 -21.81 -14.33
C GLU A 133 -2.23 -22.03 -14.42
N ALA A 134 -3.04 -21.15 -13.82
CA ALA A 134 -4.49 -21.29 -13.86
C ALA A 134 -5.09 -21.09 -15.26
N SER A 135 -4.38 -20.35 -16.12
CA SER A 135 -4.77 -20.06 -17.50
C SER A 135 -4.21 -21.04 -18.53
N ASP A 136 -3.49 -22.07 -18.10
CA ASP A 136 -2.90 -23.06 -19.00
C ASP A 136 -3.99 -23.78 -19.83
N GLY A 137 -3.72 -23.94 -21.12
CA GLY A 137 -4.65 -24.52 -22.09
C GLY A 137 -5.89 -23.66 -22.43
N THR A 138 -5.98 -22.41 -21.96
CA THR A 138 -7.09 -21.51 -22.31
C THR A 138 -6.77 -20.71 -23.57
N ALA A 139 -7.72 -20.60 -24.51
CA ALA A 139 -7.53 -19.82 -25.75
C ALA A 139 -7.77 -18.31 -25.56
N LYS A 140 -8.63 -17.96 -24.59
CA LYS A 140 -9.01 -16.59 -24.25
C LYS A 140 -8.88 -16.39 -22.74
N LEU A 141 -8.00 -15.49 -22.35
CA LEU A 141 -7.75 -15.12 -20.96
C LEU A 141 -8.23 -13.68 -20.74
N HIS A 142 -9.09 -13.48 -19.75
CA HIS A 142 -9.51 -12.16 -19.30
C HIS A 142 -8.99 -11.91 -17.88
N ILE A 143 -8.07 -10.95 -17.76
CA ILE A 143 -7.56 -10.49 -16.48
C ILE A 143 -8.31 -9.23 -16.06
N VAL A 144 -8.96 -9.28 -14.89
CA VAL A 144 -9.55 -8.14 -14.21
C VAL A 144 -8.54 -7.65 -13.17
N ASP A 145 -7.89 -6.51 -13.44
CA ASP A 145 -6.89 -5.91 -12.57
C ASP A 145 -7.48 -4.83 -11.67
N VAL A 146 -7.41 -5.04 -10.36
CA VAL A 146 -7.80 -4.10 -9.32
C VAL A 146 -6.55 -3.72 -8.53
N SER A 147 -5.75 -2.83 -9.11
CA SER A 147 -4.46 -2.39 -8.59
C SER A 147 -4.26 -0.87 -8.71
N ASN A 148 -3.23 -0.36 -8.04
CA ASN A 148 -2.75 1.01 -8.23
C ASN A 148 -1.25 1.03 -8.61
N THR A 149 -0.79 -0.01 -9.30
CA THR A 149 0.63 -0.20 -9.67
C THR A 149 0.93 0.25 -11.10
N PHE A 150 0.06 1.07 -11.69
CA PHE A 150 0.24 1.64 -13.04
C PHE A 150 0.51 0.58 -14.12
N CYS A 151 -0.11 -0.59 -13.99
CA CYS A 151 0.06 -1.73 -14.91
C CYS A 151 1.49 -2.25 -15.05
N THR A 152 2.39 -1.95 -14.10
CA THR A 152 3.79 -2.41 -14.13
C THR A 152 3.94 -3.92 -13.98
N GLN A 153 2.90 -4.62 -13.54
CA GLN A 153 2.83 -6.09 -13.45
C GLN A 153 2.76 -6.78 -14.83
N TRP A 154 2.09 -6.15 -15.80
CA TRP A 154 1.62 -6.82 -17.01
C TRP A 154 2.67 -7.00 -18.13
N PRO A 155 3.72 -6.16 -18.26
CA PRO A 155 4.78 -6.42 -19.24
C PRO A 155 5.46 -7.79 -19.07
N THR A 156 5.77 -8.20 -17.83
CA THR A 156 6.42 -9.50 -17.58
C THR A 156 5.47 -10.67 -17.81
N LEU A 157 4.16 -10.48 -17.59
CA LEU A 157 3.16 -11.48 -17.95
C LEU A 157 3.05 -11.64 -19.48
N LEU A 158 3.04 -10.54 -20.23
CA LEU A 158 2.99 -10.57 -21.70
C LEU A 158 4.19 -11.32 -22.28
N GLU A 159 5.38 -11.10 -21.72
CA GLU A 159 6.60 -11.84 -22.09
C GLU A 159 6.51 -13.33 -21.77
N ALA A 160 6.00 -13.68 -20.58
CA ALA A 160 5.81 -15.08 -20.21
C ALA A 160 4.77 -15.79 -21.10
N LEU A 161 3.67 -15.12 -21.47
CA LEU A 161 2.67 -15.68 -22.37
C LEU A 161 3.24 -15.97 -23.76
N ALA A 162 4.06 -15.05 -24.29
CA ALA A 162 4.69 -15.19 -25.60
C ALA A 162 5.74 -16.31 -25.68
N THR A 163 6.29 -16.74 -24.54
CA THR A 163 7.40 -17.72 -24.49
C THR A 163 6.99 -19.10 -23.97
N ARG A 164 5.80 -19.25 -23.39
CA ARG A 164 5.34 -20.51 -22.78
C ARG A 164 4.87 -21.57 -23.80
N HIS A 165 4.14 -21.17 -24.84
CA HIS A 165 3.50 -22.10 -25.78
C HIS A 165 3.55 -21.57 -27.21
N ASP A 166 3.50 -22.49 -28.19
CA ASP A 166 3.44 -22.14 -29.61
C ASP A 166 2.16 -21.36 -29.96
N ASP A 167 1.05 -21.65 -29.28
CA ASP A 167 -0.24 -20.94 -29.44
C ASP A 167 -0.46 -19.97 -28.26
N THR A 168 -0.10 -18.70 -28.46
CA THR A 168 -0.32 -17.65 -27.46
C THR A 168 -1.82 -17.28 -27.35
N PRO A 169 -2.41 -17.27 -26.14
CA PRO A 169 -3.82 -16.95 -25.96
C PRO A 169 -4.13 -15.49 -26.28
N HIS A 170 -5.39 -15.21 -26.65
CA HIS A 170 -5.89 -13.84 -26.66
C HIS A 170 -6.03 -13.34 -25.21
N LEU A 171 -5.30 -12.28 -24.88
CA LEU A 171 -5.35 -11.64 -23.57
C LEU A 171 -6.20 -10.37 -23.60
N LYS A 172 -7.26 -10.36 -22.80
CA LYS A 172 -8.00 -9.15 -22.48
C LYS A 172 -7.64 -8.69 -21.06
N LEU A 173 -7.16 -7.46 -20.93
CA LEU A 173 -6.82 -6.85 -19.65
C LEU A 173 -7.79 -5.71 -19.33
N THR A 174 -8.57 -5.86 -18.27
CA THR A 174 -9.52 -4.84 -17.80
C THR A 174 -9.05 -4.26 -16.47
N VAL A 175 -8.67 -2.98 -16.47
CA VAL A 175 -8.21 -2.27 -15.26
C VAL A 175 -9.38 -1.53 -14.61
N VAL A 176 -9.64 -1.83 -13.35
CA VAL A 176 -10.68 -1.18 -12.53
C VAL A 176 -10.10 0.03 -11.81
N ALA A 177 -10.46 1.23 -12.28
CA ALA A 177 -9.94 2.50 -11.82
C ALA A 177 -10.91 3.22 -10.85
N ALA A 178 -11.55 2.48 -9.94
CA ALA A 178 -12.65 2.97 -9.10
C ALA A 178 -12.26 4.16 -8.18
N THR A 179 -11.02 4.19 -7.70
CA THR A 179 -10.52 5.25 -6.80
C THR A 179 -9.43 6.11 -7.44
N ALA A 180 -9.22 5.96 -8.75
CA ALA A 180 -8.19 6.70 -9.47
C ALA A 180 -8.63 8.16 -9.73
N SER A 181 -7.68 9.09 -9.67
CA SER A 181 -7.94 10.48 -10.05
C SER A 181 -8.23 10.61 -11.55
N SER A 182 -8.93 11.67 -11.95
CA SER A 182 -9.22 11.95 -13.37
C SER A 182 -7.94 12.05 -14.23
N ALA A 183 -6.87 12.60 -13.66
CA ALA A 183 -5.55 12.64 -14.30
C ALA A 183 -4.95 11.24 -14.49
N ALA A 184 -5.02 10.39 -13.47
CA ALA A 184 -4.54 9.01 -13.55
C ALA A 184 -5.33 8.18 -14.58
N VAL A 185 -6.66 8.34 -14.60
CA VAL A 185 -7.53 7.71 -15.61
C VAL A 185 -7.16 8.15 -17.02
N LYS A 186 -6.91 9.44 -17.23
CA LYS A 186 -6.50 9.96 -18.55
C LYS A 186 -5.18 9.33 -19.01
N SER A 187 -4.19 9.24 -18.13
CA SER A 187 -2.90 8.62 -18.48
C SER A 187 -2.99 7.10 -18.64
N LEU A 188 -3.85 6.41 -17.88
CA LEU A 188 -4.16 4.99 -18.11
C LEU A 188 -4.69 4.76 -19.53
N LYS A 189 -5.71 5.54 -19.94
CA LYS A 189 -6.35 5.40 -21.26
C LYS A 189 -5.47 5.83 -22.43
N ASN A 190 -4.64 6.87 -22.27
CA ASN A 190 -3.91 7.46 -23.39
C ASN A 190 -2.45 7.00 -23.49
N GLU A 191 -1.77 6.79 -22.37
CA GLU A 191 -0.32 6.54 -22.34
C GLU A 191 -0.01 5.07 -22.02
N ILE A 192 -0.59 4.53 -20.95
CA ILE A 192 -0.34 3.13 -20.54
C ILE A 192 -0.94 2.17 -21.56
N ALA A 193 -2.21 2.37 -21.95
CA ALA A 193 -2.88 1.52 -22.94
C ALA A 193 -2.06 1.41 -24.23
N GLN A 194 -1.68 2.56 -24.81
CA GLN A 194 -0.90 2.60 -26.05
C GLN A 194 0.45 1.88 -25.92
N ARG A 195 1.15 2.04 -24.79
CA ARG A 195 2.45 1.39 -24.55
C ARG A 195 2.29 -0.12 -24.38
N LEU A 196 1.30 -0.58 -23.61
CA LEU A 196 1.02 -2.01 -23.42
C LEU A 196 0.57 -2.66 -24.72
N GLU A 197 -0.32 -2.05 -25.47
CA GLU A 197 -0.74 -2.58 -26.78
C GLU A 197 0.43 -2.69 -27.76
N LYS A 198 1.30 -1.68 -27.80
CA LYS A 198 2.52 -1.74 -28.62
C LYS A 198 3.44 -2.86 -28.15
N PHE A 199 3.63 -3.01 -26.85
CA PHE A 199 4.46 -4.06 -26.28
C PHE A 199 3.90 -5.46 -26.55
N ALA A 200 2.59 -5.65 -26.37
CA ALA A 200 1.91 -6.91 -26.69
C ALA A 200 2.06 -7.29 -28.17
N ARG A 201 1.90 -6.32 -29.09
CA ARG A 201 2.16 -6.52 -30.53
C ARG A 201 3.61 -6.91 -30.81
N LEU A 202 4.58 -6.31 -30.12
CA LEU A 202 6.00 -6.65 -30.27
C LEU A 202 6.30 -8.07 -29.77
N MET A 203 5.61 -8.52 -28.73
CA MET A 203 5.73 -9.89 -28.19
C MET A 203 4.86 -10.91 -28.95
N GLY A 204 4.06 -10.49 -29.94
CA GLY A 204 3.17 -11.38 -30.68
C GLY A 204 1.93 -11.83 -29.90
N VAL A 205 1.56 -11.15 -28.81
CA VAL A 205 0.39 -11.48 -27.99
C VAL A 205 -0.86 -10.78 -28.55
N PRO A 206 -1.93 -11.50 -28.94
CA PRO A 206 -3.21 -10.90 -29.27
C PRO A 206 -3.81 -10.25 -28.01
N PHE A 207 -4.02 -8.93 -28.04
CA PHE A 207 -4.24 -8.17 -26.82
C PHE A 207 -5.33 -7.10 -26.94
N GLU A 208 -6.18 -7.02 -25.92
CA GLU A 208 -7.22 -6.02 -25.71
C GLU A 208 -7.03 -5.35 -24.35
N PHE A 209 -7.10 -4.02 -24.29
CA PHE A 209 -6.96 -3.25 -23.05
C PHE A 209 -8.20 -2.40 -22.77
N ASN A 210 -8.79 -2.58 -21.60
CA ASN A 210 -9.99 -1.88 -21.15
C ASN A 210 -9.76 -1.16 -19.83
N VAL A 211 -10.43 -0.03 -19.64
CA VAL A 211 -10.39 0.74 -18.38
C VAL A 211 -11.81 1.03 -17.93
N VAL A 212 -12.17 0.51 -16.77
CA VAL A 212 -13.48 0.72 -16.13
C VAL A 212 -13.37 1.85 -15.11
N THR A 213 -14.16 2.90 -15.32
CA THR A 213 -14.13 4.14 -14.51
C THR A 213 -15.46 4.46 -13.82
N GLU A 214 -16.49 3.65 -14.07
CA GLU A 214 -17.87 3.92 -13.65
C GLU A 214 -18.16 3.42 -12.23
N LEU A 215 -17.23 2.65 -11.65
CA LEU A 215 -17.36 2.05 -10.33
C LEU A 215 -16.91 3.03 -9.24
N THR A 216 -17.71 3.16 -8.19
CA THR A 216 -17.31 3.89 -6.98
C THR A 216 -16.81 2.96 -5.89
N ARG A 217 -17.31 1.71 -5.89
CA ARG A 217 -16.95 0.68 -4.90
C ARG A 217 -16.72 -0.66 -5.60
N LEU A 218 -15.85 -1.48 -5.00
CA LEU A 218 -15.59 -2.84 -5.51
C LEU A 218 -16.82 -3.76 -5.44
N GLY A 219 -17.80 -3.46 -4.57
CA GLY A 219 -19.07 -4.18 -4.49
C GLY A 219 -19.98 -4.02 -5.71
N GLU A 220 -19.73 -3.00 -6.54
CA GLU A 220 -20.50 -2.70 -7.75
C GLU A 220 -20.02 -3.49 -8.98
N ILE A 221 -18.97 -4.31 -8.83
CA ILE A 221 -18.43 -5.11 -9.93
C ILE A 221 -19.48 -6.14 -10.40
N THR A 222 -19.78 -6.11 -11.69
CA THR A 222 -20.61 -7.10 -12.37
C THR A 222 -19.97 -7.56 -13.68
N LYS A 223 -20.45 -8.68 -14.24
CA LYS A 223 -19.99 -9.19 -15.53
C LYS A 223 -20.26 -8.18 -16.65
N GLU A 224 -21.38 -7.48 -16.61
CA GLU A 224 -21.80 -6.52 -17.63
C GLU A 224 -20.87 -5.30 -17.67
N ILE A 225 -20.54 -4.75 -16.50
CA ILE A 225 -19.65 -3.58 -16.39
C ILE A 225 -18.23 -3.93 -16.86
N LEU A 226 -17.76 -5.12 -16.52
CA LEU A 226 -16.44 -5.61 -16.94
C LEU A 226 -16.45 -6.22 -18.36
N ASN A 227 -17.61 -6.27 -19.02
CA ASN A 227 -17.81 -6.93 -20.31
C ASN A 227 -17.28 -8.38 -20.33
N VAL A 228 -17.53 -9.15 -19.28
CA VAL A 228 -17.08 -10.55 -19.18
C VAL A 228 -17.92 -11.44 -20.10
N HIS A 229 -17.26 -12.22 -20.95
CA HIS A 229 -17.89 -13.18 -21.85
C HIS A 229 -17.86 -14.60 -21.27
N ASP A 230 -18.76 -15.47 -21.72
CA ASP A 230 -18.81 -16.86 -21.23
C ASP A 230 -17.75 -17.77 -21.88
N ASP A 231 -17.11 -17.33 -22.96
CA ASP A 231 -16.09 -18.08 -23.71
C ASP A 231 -14.64 -17.72 -23.34
N GLU A 232 -14.44 -16.91 -22.29
CA GLU A 232 -13.13 -16.54 -21.76
C GLU A 232 -12.91 -17.06 -20.33
N SER A 233 -11.67 -17.41 -20.01
CA SER A 233 -11.25 -17.76 -18.65
C SER A 233 -10.92 -16.48 -17.88
N VAL A 234 -11.59 -16.25 -16.76
CA VAL A 234 -11.42 -15.02 -15.96
C VAL A 234 -10.41 -15.23 -14.83
N ALA A 235 -9.41 -14.37 -14.74
CA ALA A 235 -8.53 -14.23 -13.58
C ALA A 235 -8.75 -12.85 -12.94
N VAL A 236 -8.92 -12.78 -11.63
CA VAL A 236 -9.06 -11.51 -10.92
C VAL A 236 -7.79 -11.25 -10.12
N ASN A 237 -7.11 -10.15 -10.39
CA ASN A 237 -5.88 -9.74 -9.71
C ASN A 237 -6.15 -8.54 -8.83
N VAL A 238 -5.92 -8.67 -7.53
CA VAL A 238 -6.19 -7.60 -6.55
C VAL A 238 -4.92 -7.27 -5.78
N VAL A 239 -4.39 -6.06 -5.97
CA VAL A 239 -3.12 -5.62 -5.37
C VAL A 239 -3.34 -4.36 -4.54
N GLY A 240 -3.36 -4.51 -3.22
CA GLY A 240 -3.48 -3.42 -2.25
C GLY A 240 -4.82 -2.67 -2.27
N ALA A 241 -5.83 -3.22 -2.94
CA ALA A 241 -7.14 -2.57 -3.09
C ALA A 241 -8.15 -2.99 -2.02
N LEU A 242 -8.04 -4.20 -1.44
CA LEU A 242 -9.00 -4.68 -0.44
C LEU A 242 -8.85 -3.96 0.90
N ARG A 243 -7.62 -3.53 1.23
CA ARG A 243 -7.40 -2.66 2.41
C ARG A 243 -8.26 -1.40 2.34
N ARG A 244 -8.49 -0.86 1.14
CA ARG A 244 -9.30 0.36 0.84
C ARG A 244 -10.81 0.12 0.87
N ALA A 245 -11.26 -1.13 0.78
CA ALA A 245 -12.68 -1.45 0.72
C ALA A 245 -13.34 -1.35 2.11
N GLY A 246 -14.29 -0.43 2.25
CA GLY A 246 -15.15 -0.34 3.44
C GLY A 246 -16.11 -1.53 3.57
N GLN A 247 -16.64 -2.04 2.45
CA GLN A 247 -17.61 -3.16 2.40
C GLN A 247 -16.97 -4.43 1.83
N ARG A 248 -15.99 -4.98 2.56
CA ARG A 248 -15.17 -6.13 2.11
C ARG A 248 -15.98 -7.36 1.71
N ALA A 249 -17.01 -7.70 2.49
CA ALA A 249 -17.86 -8.85 2.19
C ALA A 249 -18.67 -8.66 0.90
N GLU A 250 -19.05 -7.43 0.55
CA GLU A 250 -19.72 -7.12 -0.71
C GLU A 250 -18.74 -7.19 -1.88
N ALA A 251 -17.54 -6.61 -1.73
CA ALA A 251 -16.48 -6.71 -2.72
C ALA A 251 -16.12 -8.17 -3.05
N LEU A 252 -15.97 -9.04 -2.04
CA LEU A 252 -15.69 -10.46 -2.26
C LEU A 252 -16.84 -11.20 -2.94
N ARG A 253 -18.11 -10.88 -2.60
CA ARG A 253 -19.28 -11.43 -3.30
C ARG A 253 -19.33 -10.99 -4.77
N ALA A 254 -18.99 -9.73 -5.04
CA ALA A 254 -18.92 -9.20 -6.40
C ALA A 254 -17.82 -9.88 -7.22
N ILE A 255 -16.61 -10.05 -6.65
CA ILE A 255 -15.52 -10.80 -7.29
C ILE A 255 -15.94 -12.26 -7.55
N ARG A 256 -16.63 -12.90 -6.59
CA ARG A 256 -17.11 -14.28 -6.74
C ARG A 256 -18.16 -14.41 -7.85
N SER A 257 -19.00 -13.41 -8.07
CA SER A 257 -20.06 -13.41 -9.08
C SER A 257 -19.52 -13.46 -10.52
N LEU A 258 -18.27 -13.03 -10.73
CA LEU A 258 -17.57 -13.16 -12.00
C LEU A 258 -17.22 -14.61 -12.37
N ASN A 259 -17.37 -15.55 -11.43
CA ASN A 259 -16.96 -16.95 -11.57
C ASN A 259 -15.48 -17.11 -12.02
N PRO A 260 -14.51 -16.48 -11.31
CA PRO A 260 -13.12 -16.50 -11.73
C PRO A 260 -12.49 -17.88 -11.58
N LYS A 261 -11.61 -18.22 -12.52
CA LYS A 261 -10.75 -19.40 -12.49
C LYS A 261 -9.72 -19.32 -11.36
N ILE A 262 -9.16 -18.13 -11.14
CA ILE A 262 -8.22 -17.82 -10.07
C ILE A 262 -8.44 -16.39 -9.58
N VAL A 263 -8.24 -16.17 -8.28
CA VAL A 263 -8.15 -14.82 -7.69
C VAL A 263 -6.80 -14.70 -7.00
N THR A 264 -5.98 -13.76 -7.46
CA THR A 264 -4.70 -13.42 -6.81
C THR A 264 -4.89 -12.20 -5.92
N VAL A 265 -4.33 -12.27 -4.72
CA VAL A 265 -4.46 -11.22 -3.70
C VAL A 265 -3.09 -10.89 -3.15
N VAL A 266 -2.70 -9.63 -3.28
CA VAL A 266 -1.45 -9.09 -2.74
C VAL A 266 -1.81 -7.98 -1.77
N GLU A 267 -1.55 -8.19 -0.49
CA GLU A 267 -1.81 -7.24 0.59
C GLU A 267 -0.60 -7.11 1.51
N GLU A 268 -0.52 -6.01 2.25
CA GLU A 268 0.54 -5.75 3.22
C GLU A 268 0.20 -6.39 4.57
N GLU A 269 1.14 -7.15 5.13
CA GLU A 269 0.96 -7.89 6.39
C GLU A 269 1.00 -6.94 7.61
N ALA A 270 -0.16 -6.41 7.99
CA ALA A 270 -0.34 -5.63 9.22
C ALA A 270 -1.75 -5.78 9.79
N ALA A 271 -1.87 -5.73 11.12
CA ALA A 271 -3.15 -5.70 11.80
C ALA A 271 -3.55 -4.28 12.24
N GLU A 272 -3.97 -3.42 11.31
CA GLU A 272 -4.58 -2.15 11.71
C GLU A 272 -5.98 -2.42 12.26
N ALA A 273 -6.24 -2.07 13.51
CA ALA A 273 -7.52 -2.32 14.14
C ALA A 273 -8.57 -1.26 13.76
N ALA A 274 -9.82 -1.55 14.13
CA ALA A 274 -10.95 -0.62 14.05
C ALA A 274 -11.25 0.01 15.42
N GLY A 275 -10.25 0.12 16.29
CA GLY A 275 -10.41 0.57 17.67
C GLY A 275 -9.16 1.29 18.17
N ASN A 276 -9.32 2.03 19.26
CA ASN A 276 -8.32 2.92 19.85
C ASN A 276 -7.49 2.23 20.96
N GLY A 277 -7.18 0.94 20.82
CA GLY A 277 -6.41 0.21 21.83
C GLY A 277 -4.91 0.49 21.75
N GLU A 278 -4.20 0.38 22.88
CA GLU A 278 -2.73 0.49 22.93
C GLU A 278 -2.03 -0.50 21.98
N GLY A 279 -2.57 -1.71 21.85
CA GLY A 279 -2.05 -2.74 20.93
C GLY A 279 -2.16 -2.35 19.45
N ASP A 280 -3.06 -1.43 19.10
CA ASP A 280 -3.29 -1.01 17.72
C ASP A 280 -2.23 0.02 17.29
N PHE A 281 -1.81 0.87 18.23
CA PHE A 281 -0.69 1.79 18.03
C PHE A 281 0.63 1.03 17.89
N GLU A 282 0.87 0.02 18.73
CA GLU A 282 2.10 -0.77 18.69
C GLU A 282 2.27 -1.53 17.37
N GLU A 283 1.20 -2.14 16.84
CA GLU A 283 1.24 -2.79 15.54
C GLU A 283 1.52 -1.78 14.41
N CYS A 284 0.87 -0.61 14.44
CA CYS A 284 1.09 0.46 13.47
C CYS A 284 2.55 0.94 13.49
N LEU A 285 3.09 1.19 14.69
CA LEU A 285 4.47 1.58 14.90
C LEU A 285 5.44 0.49 14.41
N GLY A 286 5.18 -0.77 14.73
CA GLY A 286 5.99 -1.90 14.29
C GLY A 286 5.99 -2.09 12.77
N PHE A 287 4.87 -1.84 12.09
CA PHE A 287 4.80 -1.83 10.63
C PHE A 287 5.65 -0.70 10.04
N TYR A 288 5.42 0.54 10.46
CA TYR A 288 6.13 1.69 9.90
C TYR A 288 7.61 1.72 10.26
N ARG A 289 8.03 1.18 11.40
CA ARG A 289 9.45 0.99 11.73
C ARG A 289 10.15 0.11 10.69
N ARG A 290 9.55 -1.04 10.34
CA ARG A 290 10.08 -1.94 9.29
C ARG A 290 10.04 -1.29 7.92
N TYR A 291 8.97 -0.58 7.60
CA TYR A 291 8.82 0.14 6.34
C TYR A 291 9.90 1.22 6.18
N PHE A 292 10.13 2.05 7.19
CA PHE A 292 11.16 3.10 7.16
C PHE A 292 12.58 2.52 7.14
N GLY A 293 12.83 1.44 7.89
CA GLY A 293 14.12 0.72 7.82
C GLY A 293 14.39 0.18 6.41
N MET A 294 13.42 -0.47 5.78
CA MET A 294 13.53 -0.93 4.40
C MET A 294 13.77 0.23 3.42
N LEU A 295 13.04 1.35 3.56
CA LEU A 295 13.25 2.52 2.71
C LEU A 295 14.65 3.14 2.88
N GLU A 296 15.21 3.11 4.09
CA GLU A 296 16.57 3.59 4.37
C GLU A 296 17.62 2.71 3.72
N GLU A 297 17.43 1.39 3.74
CA GLU A 297 18.36 0.42 3.15
C GLU A 297 18.26 0.40 1.61
N SER A 298 17.05 0.50 1.05
CA SER A 298 16.83 0.36 -0.39
C SER A 298 17.12 1.63 -1.19
N PHE A 299 16.98 2.82 -0.62
CA PHE A 299 17.10 4.07 -1.38
C PHE A 299 18.35 4.89 -1.02
N PRO A 300 18.94 5.60 -1.99
CA PRO A 300 19.95 6.62 -1.70
C PRO A 300 19.43 7.69 -0.74
N ALA A 301 20.32 8.20 0.13
CA ALA A 301 19.98 9.17 1.18
C ALA A 301 19.27 10.44 0.68
N THR A 302 19.51 10.86 -0.57
CA THR A 302 18.93 12.05 -1.20
C THR A 302 17.80 11.74 -2.19
N SER A 303 17.21 10.55 -2.13
CA SER A 303 16.14 10.14 -3.05
C SER A 303 14.83 10.91 -2.80
N ASN A 304 14.35 11.60 -3.83
CA ASN A 304 13.03 12.23 -3.84
C ASN A 304 11.90 11.18 -3.85
N GLU A 305 12.15 10.02 -4.44
CA GLU A 305 11.22 8.90 -4.50
C GLU A 305 11.01 8.28 -3.11
N ARG A 306 12.09 8.08 -2.34
CA ARG A 306 12.00 7.71 -0.91
C ARG A 306 11.15 8.71 -0.14
N LEU A 307 11.46 10.00 -0.27
CA LEU A 307 10.71 11.06 0.40
C LEU A 307 9.22 11.07 0.01
N ALA A 308 8.88 10.73 -1.24
CA ALA A 308 7.49 10.60 -1.67
C ALA A 308 6.78 9.43 -0.97
N LEU A 309 7.45 8.28 -0.85
CA LEU A 309 6.96 7.09 -0.15
C LEU A 309 6.80 7.33 1.37
N GLU A 310 7.75 8.02 2.00
CA GLU A 310 7.66 8.41 3.41
C GLU A 310 6.49 9.37 3.64
N ARG A 311 6.27 10.33 2.73
CA ARG A 311 5.11 11.24 2.80
C ARG A 311 3.78 10.52 2.62
N GLU A 312 3.74 9.45 1.81
CA GLU A 312 2.57 8.57 1.71
C GLU A 312 2.34 7.83 3.02
N GLY A 313 3.36 7.13 3.53
CA GLY A 313 3.28 6.46 4.82
C GLY A 313 2.88 7.41 5.96
N SER A 314 3.35 8.65 5.92
CA SER A 314 2.99 9.70 6.88
C SER A 314 1.51 10.10 6.84
N ARG A 315 0.84 10.03 5.68
CA ARG A 315 -0.61 10.26 5.57
C ARG A 315 -1.37 9.07 6.14
N SER A 316 -0.93 7.86 5.82
CA SER A 316 -1.50 6.61 6.33
C SER A 316 -1.36 6.49 7.86
N MET A 317 -0.19 6.83 8.43
CA MET A 317 0.03 6.94 9.88
C MET A 317 -0.94 7.93 10.52
N LEU A 318 -1.11 9.12 9.92
CA LEU A 318 -2.06 10.11 10.41
C LEU A 318 -3.51 9.59 10.34
N ARG A 319 -3.88 8.88 9.27
CA ARG A 319 -5.21 8.27 9.15
C ARG A 319 -5.45 7.23 10.22
N ALA A 320 -4.47 6.37 10.48
CA ALA A 320 -4.58 5.29 11.45
C ALA A 320 -4.61 5.79 12.90
N VAL A 321 -3.81 6.80 13.23
CA VAL A 321 -3.63 7.24 14.64
C VAL A 321 -4.44 8.47 15.00
N GLY A 322 -4.63 9.40 14.05
CA GLY A 322 -5.22 10.72 14.32
C GLY A 322 -6.66 10.90 13.85
N CYS A 323 -7.26 9.93 13.16
CA CYS A 323 -8.56 10.08 12.51
C CYS A 323 -9.61 9.06 12.99
N ASP A 324 -9.69 8.83 14.31
CA ASP A 324 -10.56 7.85 14.96
C ASP A 324 -12.03 7.89 14.45
N ASP A 325 -12.56 9.08 14.17
CA ASP A 325 -13.97 9.30 13.80
C ASP A 325 -14.26 9.24 12.29
N MET A 326 -13.24 9.09 11.43
CA MET A 326 -13.42 9.09 9.96
C MET A 326 -13.94 7.76 9.39
N ALA A 327 -14.16 6.74 10.22
CA ALA A 327 -14.73 5.47 9.79
C ALA A 327 -16.26 5.55 9.61
N GLU A 328 -16.94 6.45 10.32
CA GLU A 328 -18.41 6.55 10.33
C GLU A 328 -18.96 7.64 9.39
N GLU A 329 -18.22 8.73 9.15
CA GLU A 329 -18.71 9.85 8.34
C GLU A 329 -18.80 9.56 6.82
N ASP A 330 -18.04 8.59 6.30
CA ASP A 330 -17.84 8.47 4.84
C ASP A 330 -18.83 7.51 4.14
N GLY A 331 -19.93 7.12 4.80
CA GLY A 331 -21.03 6.38 4.14
C GLY A 331 -20.63 5.09 3.41
N GLY A 332 -19.56 4.42 3.87
CA GLY A 332 -18.97 3.25 3.19
C GLY A 332 -17.79 3.56 2.24
N GLY A 333 -17.19 4.75 2.34
CA GLY A 333 -16.03 5.21 1.58
C GLY A 333 -14.70 4.51 1.89
N GLU A 334 -13.59 5.09 1.40
CA GLU A 334 -12.25 4.52 1.47
C GLU A 334 -11.79 4.34 2.93
N CYS A 335 -11.69 3.07 3.34
CA CYS A 335 -11.15 2.66 4.63
C CYS A 335 -9.66 2.36 4.44
N GLU A 336 -8.71 3.02 5.10
CA GLU A 336 -7.31 2.62 4.97
C GLU A 336 -6.95 1.68 6.13
N ARG A 337 -7.37 0.40 6.01
CA ARG A 337 -7.17 -0.59 7.09
C ARG A 337 -6.56 -1.88 6.59
N ARG A 338 -5.35 -2.20 7.04
CA ARG A 338 -4.69 -3.48 6.76
C ARG A 338 -5.23 -4.62 7.62
N GLU A 339 -5.22 -5.83 7.05
CA GLU A 339 -5.46 -7.06 7.80
C GLU A 339 -4.37 -8.08 7.47
N ARG A 340 -4.01 -8.90 8.45
CA ARG A 340 -3.08 -10.01 8.29
C ARG A 340 -3.65 -11.08 7.35
N GLY A 341 -2.77 -11.82 6.67
CA GLY A 341 -3.12 -12.85 5.71
C GLY A 341 -4.07 -13.91 6.27
N GLY A 342 -3.93 -14.29 7.54
CA GLY A 342 -4.86 -15.21 8.21
C GLY A 342 -6.31 -14.70 8.27
N ARG A 343 -6.51 -13.40 8.47
CA ARG A 343 -7.86 -12.78 8.45
C ARG A 343 -8.40 -12.72 7.02
N TRP A 344 -7.58 -12.32 6.05
CA TRP A 344 -7.98 -12.36 4.64
C TRP A 344 -8.38 -13.76 4.20
N ALA A 345 -7.58 -14.78 4.52
CA ALA A 345 -7.89 -16.17 4.20
C ALA A 345 -9.23 -16.63 4.81
N GLY A 346 -9.56 -16.18 6.03
CA GLY A 346 -10.87 -16.38 6.65
C GLY A 346 -12.01 -15.78 5.82
N ARG A 347 -11.89 -14.49 5.46
CA ARG A 347 -12.90 -13.78 4.65
C ARG A 347 -13.13 -14.39 3.28
N PHE A 348 -12.05 -14.80 2.60
CA PHE A 348 -12.15 -15.48 1.31
C PHE A 348 -12.87 -16.83 1.45
N ARG A 349 -12.60 -17.61 2.50
CA ARG A 349 -13.31 -18.85 2.78
C ARG A 349 -14.80 -18.62 3.04
N GLU A 350 -15.14 -17.61 3.84
CA GLU A 350 -16.53 -17.20 4.11
C GLU A 350 -17.27 -16.76 2.84
N ALA A 351 -16.58 -16.14 1.89
CA ALA A 351 -17.10 -15.77 0.57
C ALA A 351 -17.14 -16.94 -0.44
N GLY A 352 -16.78 -18.16 -0.02
CA GLY A 352 -16.87 -19.37 -0.85
C GLY A 352 -15.67 -19.62 -1.78
N PHE A 353 -14.53 -18.98 -1.51
CA PHE A 353 -13.26 -19.28 -2.19
C PHE A 353 -12.50 -20.41 -1.49
N THR A 354 -11.65 -21.10 -2.24
CA THR A 354 -10.73 -22.12 -1.73
C THR A 354 -9.30 -21.66 -1.99
N ALA A 355 -8.43 -21.85 -1.00
CA ALA A 355 -7.02 -21.48 -1.13
C ALA A 355 -6.30 -22.41 -2.12
N VAL A 356 -5.45 -21.82 -2.97
CA VAL A 356 -4.58 -22.52 -3.91
C VAL A 356 -3.14 -22.23 -3.49
N ALA A 357 -2.35 -23.28 -3.29
CA ALA A 357 -0.92 -23.12 -3.00
C ALA A 357 -0.19 -22.67 -4.28
N LEU A 358 0.83 -21.83 -4.12
CA LEU A 358 1.75 -21.53 -5.21
C LEU A 358 2.54 -22.80 -5.56
N SER A 359 2.82 -23.01 -6.84
CA SER A 359 3.67 -24.12 -7.30
C SER A 359 5.13 -23.91 -6.89
N ASP A 360 5.92 -24.98 -6.95
CA ASP A 360 7.36 -24.90 -6.73
C ASP A 360 8.05 -23.99 -7.76
N ASP A 361 7.60 -24.01 -9.02
CA ASP A 361 8.13 -23.14 -10.09
C ASP A 361 7.88 -21.66 -9.77
N THR A 362 6.64 -21.30 -9.38
CA THR A 362 6.30 -19.93 -8.98
C THR A 362 7.09 -19.50 -7.75
N VAL A 363 7.30 -20.42 -6.78
CA VAL A 363 8.12 -20.14 -5.59
C VAL A 363 9.58 -19.90 -5.96
N ASP A 364 10.11 -20.65 -6.93
CA ASP A 364 11.48 -20.47 -7.41
C ASP A 364 11.67 -19.18 -8.20
N ASP A 365 10.68 -18.75 -8.99
CA ASP A 365 10.66 -17.43 -9.63
C ASP A 365 10.71 -16.30 -8.59
N VAL A 366 9.94 -16.42 -7.51
CA VAL A 366 9.98 -15.47 -6.39
C VAL A 366 11.35 -15.45 -5.71
N LYS A 367 11.96 -16.62 -5.46
CA LYS A 367 13.32 -16.68 -4.89
C LYS A 367 14.35 -16.06 -5.83
N ALA A 368 14.23 -16.26 -7.14
CA ALA A 368 15.12 -15.68 -8.14
C ALA A 368 15.02 -14.14 -8.14
N LEU A 369 13.80 -13.59 -8.07
CA LEU A 369 13.58 -12.15 -7.91
C LEU A 369 14.30 -11.61 -6.66
N LEU A 370 14.14 -12.26 -5.51
CA LEU A 370 14.73 -11.80 -4.24
C LEU A 370 16.27 -11.82 -4.29
N LYS A 371 16.86 -12.86 -4.91
CA LYS A 371 18.32 -12.95 -5.08
C LYS A 371 18.88 -11.80 -5.94
N ARG A 372 18.18 -11.41 -7.01
CA ARG A 372 18.62 -10.29 -7.87
C ARG A 372 18.72 -8.98 -7.08
N ASN A 373 17.70 -8.70 -6.26
CA ASN A 373 17.67 -7.47 -5.46
C ASN A 373 18.76 -7.45 -4.37
N LEU A 374 19.13 -8.60 -3.80
CA LEU A 374 20.23 -8.66 -2.81
C LEU A 374 21.59 -8.37 -3.45
N LEU A 375 21.84 -8.89 -4.66
CA LEU A 375 23.09 -8.66 -5.38
C LEU A 375 23.24 -7.19 -5.81
N ASP A 376 22.14 -6.54 -6.19
CA ASP A 376 22.13 -5.13 -6.59
C ASP A 376 22.35 -4.16 -5.39
N MET A 377 22.18 -4.61 -4.14
CA MET A 377 22.46 -3.80 -2.94
C MET A 377 23.91 -3.91 -2.45
N GLU A 378 24.67 -4.92 -2.89
CA GLU A 378 26.08 -5.11 -2.51
C GLU A 378 27.07 -4.42 -3.47
N THR A 379 26.59 -3.91 -4.60
CA THR A 379 27.36 -3.20 -5.64
C THR A 379 27.03 -1.72 -5.69
#